data_AF-A0A7S1DJD4-F1
#
_entry.id   AF-A0A7S1DJD4-F1
#
_cell.length_a   1.000
_cell.length_b   1.000
_cell.length_c   1.000
_cell.angle_alpha   90.00
_cell.angle_beta   90.00
_cell.angle_gamma   90.00
#
_symmetry.space_group_name_H-M   'P 1'
#
loop_
_entity.id
_entity.type
_entity.pdbx_description
1 polymer ?
#
loop_
_entity_poly.entity_id
_entity_poly.type
_entity_poly.pdbx_seq_one_letter_code
_entity_poly.pdbx_strand_id
1 'polypeptide(L)'
;MSLAPDEEERARSEWAARRAEEQEQKDYPDEVEVPGDVPARQRFARYRGLRSLRTSPWDPFENLPQRHHKIVHFSSPAMSRAKALKTPESAVPAGSYVTLHIERVPKSLAHSLQASCAGGMSGYKPLVVGGLAGYENRMGLVHWRVTSYRGESNSVKSKDTLVLVQGARRMEIRPIFSEASESSNNHRMLRYLPGTGSCVASAYAPVTWGPGPMLLMQRQKSGALTVVAVGSTLPPNANRIILKRIVLSGLPFKIHKRKATIRFMFYNPEDIRWFKAVELWTKFGRRGIIREPLGTHGYMKATFDSPIAHHDTVCMSLYKRVFP
;
A
#
# COMPACT_ATOMS: atom_id res chain seq x y z
N MET A 1 25.67 -11.29 -19.87
CA MET A 1 26.53 -11.47 -18.70
C MET A 1 25.76 -12.38 -17.76
N SER A 2 26.13 -13.66 -17.70
CA SER A 2 25.56 -14.62 -16.74
C SER A 2 25.95 -14.20 -15.34
N LEU A 3 25.01 -14.21 -14.40
CA LEU A 3 25.29 -13.96 -12.99
C LEU A 3 26.20 -15.07 -12.46
N ALA A 4 27.03 -14.78 -11.46
CA ALA A 4 27.86 -15.82 -10.85
C ALA A 4 26.94 -16.90 -10.23
N PRO A 5 27.31 -18.19 -10.23
CA PRO A 5 26.46 -19.28 -9.72
C PRO A 5 25.89 -19.02 -8.31
N ASP A 6 26.69 -18.43 -7.41
CA ASP A 6 26.30 -18.08 -6.05
C ASP A 6 25.22 -16.97 -6.00
N GLU A 7 25.24 -16.04 -6.95
CA GLU A 7 24.25 -14.96 -7.03
C GLU A 7 22.92 -15.46 -7.56
N GLU A 8 22.94 -16.41 -8.48
CA GLU A 8 21.73 -17.09 -8.97
C GLU A 8 21.07 -17.91 -7.86
N GLU A 9 21.85 -18.64 -7.06
CA GLU A 9 21.32 -19.43 -5.95
C GLU A 9 20.69 -18.55 -4.86
N ARG A 10 21.35 -17.45 -4.49
CA ARG A 10 20.76 -16.44 -3.59
C ARG A 10 19.47 -15.85 -4.16
N ALA A 11 19.46 -15.51 -5.44
CA ALA A 11 18.27 -14.96 -6.09
C ALA A 11 17.10 -15.97 -6.10
N ARG A 12 17.37 -17.26 -6.33
CA ARG A 12 16.37 -18.33 -6.26
C ARG A 12 15.84 -18.51 -4.85
N SER A 13 16.72 -18.49 -3.84
CA SER A 13 16.35 -18.58 -2.42
C SER A 13 15.48 -17.39 -1.97
N GLU A 14 15.89 -16.16 -2.31
CA GLU A 14 15.11 -14.94 -2.04
C GLU A 14 13.71 -14.99 -2.68
N TRP A 15 13.63 -15.46 -3.92
CA TRP A 15 12.37 -15.61 -4.64
C TRP A 15 11.46 -16.67 -4.01
N ALA A 16 12.02 -17.83 -3.62
CA ALA A 16 11.30 -18.89 -2.96
C ALA A 16 10.77 -18.43 -1.58
N ALA A 17 11.59 -17.71 -0.81
CA ALA A 17 11.19 -17.13 0.47
C ALA A 17 10.05 -16.12 0.32
N ARG A 18 10.09 -15.25 -0.69
CA ARG A 18 8.98 -14.30 -0.95
C ARG A 18 7.68 -15.00 -1.33
N ARG A 19 7.76 -16.05 -2.15
CA ARG A 19 6.61 -16.89 -2.50
C ARG A 19 6.00 -17.56 -1.28
N ALA A 20 6.84 -18.10 -0.41
CA ALA A 20 6.40 -18.70 0.85
C ALA A 20 5.73 -17.66 1.76
N GLU A 21 6.31 -16.46 1.91
CA GLU A 21 5.72 -15.37 2.69
C GLU A 21 4.37 -14.91 2.12
N GLU A 22 4.25 -14.80 0.79
CA GLU A 22 2.97 -14.46 0.15
C GLU A 22 1.91 -15.55 0.37
N GLN A 23 2.29 -16.83 0.28
CA GLN A 23 1.39 -17.95 0.52
C GLN A 23 0.94 -18.00 1.99
N GLU A 24 1.86 -17.82 2.93
CA GLU A 24 1.54 -17.71 4.35
C GLU A 24 0.58 -16.54 4.62
N GLN A 25 0.78 -15.40 3.96
CA GLN A 25 -0.15 -14.26 4.06
C GLN A 25 -1.52 -14.53 3.42
N LYS A 26 -1.64 -15.45 2.46
CA LYS A 26 -2.94 -15.89 1.92
C LYS A 26 -3.65 -16.82 2.89
N ASP A 27 -2.90 -17.75 3.49
CA ASP A 27 -3.43 -18.76 4.41
C ASP A 27 -3.79 -18.15 5.78
N TYR A 28 -2.96 -17.22 6.27
CA TYR A 28 -3.05 -16.55 7.56
C TYR A 28 -3.03 -15.02 7.40
N PRO A 29 -4.13 -14.40 6.92
CA PRO A 29 -4.14 -13.01 6.49
C PRO A 29 -3.92 -12.02 7.64
N ASP A 30 -2.81 -11.31 7.58
CA ASP A 30 -2.34 -10.33 8.57
C ASP A 30 -2.07 -10.90 9.98
N GLU A 31 -1.98 -12.23 10.13
CA GLU A 31 -1.64 -12.83 11.43
C GLU A 31 -0.20 -12.48 11.83
N VAL A 32 -0.02 -12.14 13.11
CA VAL A 32 1.29 -11.78 13.68
C VAL A 32 1.39 -12.36 15.07
N GLU A 33 2.45 -13.11 15.33
CA GLU A 33 2.76 -13.62 16.66
C GLU A 33 3.29 -12.51 17.56
N VAL A 34 2.84 -12.46 18.81
CA VAL A 34 3.40 -11.57 19.83
C VAL A 34 4.78 -12.12 20.26
N PRO A 35 5.84 -11.31 20.29
CA PRO A 35 7.15 -11.78 20.70
C PRO A 35 7.16 -11.95 22.22
N GLY A 36 7.91 -12.93 22.73
CA GLY A 36 8.03 -13.16 24.17
C GLY A 36 8.89 -12.13 24.89
N ASP A 37 9.78 -11.44 24.16
CA ASP A 37 10.77 -10.49 24.68
C ASP A 37 10.22 -9.07 24.90
N VAL A 38 9.25 -8.64 24.09
CA VAL A 38 8.70 -7.28 24.15
C VAL A 38 7.21 -7.29 24.53
N PRO A 39 6.78 -6.51 25.55
CA PRO A 39 5.36 -6.38 25.89
C PRO A 39 4.51 -5.96 24.69
N ALA A 40 3.36 -6.61 24.50
CA ALA A 40 2.50 -6.38 23.33
C ALA A 40 2.02 -4.93 23.26
N ARG A 41 1.76 -4.29 24.41
CA ARG A 41 1.36 -2.88 24.48
C ARG A 41 2.43 -1.94 23.91
N GLN A 42 3.71 -2.28 24.06
CA GLN A 42 4.82 -1.47 23.54
C GLN A 42 5.00 -1.73 22.03
N ARG A 43 5.05 -3.00 21.63
CA ARG A 43 5.19 -3.39 20.21
C ARG A 43 4.06 -2.83 19.34
N PHE A 44 2.84 -2.83 19.88
CA PHE A 44 1.64 -2.39 19.17
C PHE A 44 1.06 -1.06 19.70
N ALA A 45 1.88 -0.22 20.35
CA ALA A 45 1.42 1.05 20.94
C ALA A 45 0.74 1.99 19.94
N ARG A 46 1.15 1.95 18.66
CA ARG A 46 0.59 2.78 17.57
C ARG A 46 -0.63 2.16 16.90
N TYR A 47 -1.10 1.02 17.38
CA TYR A 47 -2.28 0.34 16.87
C TYR A 47 -3.48 0.57 17.78
N ARG A 48 -4.68 0.59 17.17
CA ARG A 48 -5.95 0.64 17.90
C ARG A 48 -6.94 -0.38 17.38
N GLY A 49 -7.82 -0.85 18.26
CA GLY A 49 -8.98 -1.65 17.88
C GLY A 49 -10.03 -0.80 17.16
N LEU A 50 -10.69 -1.39 16.17
CA LEU A 50 -11.87 -0.79 15.53
C LEU A 50 -13.00 -1.82 15.59
N ARG A 51 -14.22 -1.37 15.90
CA ARG A 51 -15.42 -2.22 15.89
C ARG A 51 -15.75 -2.71 14.49
N SER A 52 -15.55 -1.84 13.51
CA SER A 52 -15.75 -2.14 12.09
C SER A 52 -14.84 -1.26 11.27
N LEU A 53 -14.07 -1.86 10.36
CA LEU A 53 -13.19 -1.12 9.46
C LEU A 53 -13.99 -0.11 8.62
N ARG A 54 -15.18 -0.50 8.17
CA ARG A 54 -16.01 0.26 7.23
C ARG A 54 -16.68 1.48 7.88
N THR A 55 -17.12 1.36 9.13
CA THR A 55 -17.98 2.36 9.77
C THR A 55 -17.31 3.14 10.89
N SER A 56 -16.20 2.66 11.44
CA SER A 56 -15.51 3.37 12.53
C SER A 56 -14.80 4.60 11.95
N PRO A 57 -14.96 5.80 12.56
CA PRO A 57 -14.29 6.99 12.08
C PRO A 57 -12.77 6.88 12.26
N TRP A 58 -12.03 7.48 11.33
CA TRP A 58 -10.59 7.68 11.45
C TRP A 58 -10.28 9.08 10.94
N ASP A 59 -9.56 9.89 11.72
CA ASP A 59 -9.26 11.26 11.34
C ASP A 59 -8.14 11.31 10.25
N PRO A 60 -8.39 11.90 9.07
CA PRO A 60 -7.39 12.09 8.02
C PRO A 60 -6.20 12.97 8.41
N PHE A 61 -6.28 13.78 9.46
CA PHE A 61 -5.22 14.69 9.88
C PHE A 61 -4.42 14.19 11.10
N GLU A 62 -4.79 13.03 11.63
CA GLU A 62 -4.09 12.42 12.76
C GLU A 62 -2.75 11.80 12.35
N ASN A 63 -1.69 12.05 13.13
CA ASN A 63 -0.38 11.39 13.03
C ASN A 63 0.28 11.49 11.63
N LEU A 64 0.14 12.65 10.96
CA LEU A 64 0.68 12.89 9.63
C LEU A 64 2.22 12.91 9.61
N PRO A 65 2.87 12.27 8.63
CA PRO A 65 4.31 12.38 8.43
C PRO A 65 4.73 13.80 8.02
N GLN A 66 5.95 14.20 8.34
CA GLN A 66 6.48 15.53 7.99
C GLN A 66 6.39 15.85 6.49
N ARG A 67 6.61 14.85 5.62
CA ARG A 67 6.50 15.00 4.15
C ARG A 67 5.07 15.30 3.69
N HIS A 68 4.06 14.88 4.45
CA HIS A 68 2.66 15.07 4.10
C HIS A 68 2.28 16.55 4.10
N HIS A 69 2.88 17.38 4.95
CA HIS A 69 2.64 18.83 4.94
C HIS A 69 3.11 19.55 3.67
N LYS A 70 3.98 18.92 2.85
CA LYS A 70 4.53 19.51 1.63
C LYS A 70 3.72 19.17 0.38
N ILE A 71 2.73 18.29 0.49
CA ILE A 71 1.94 17.85 -0.67
C ILE A 71 0.82 18.85 -0.96
N VAL A 72 0.35 18.86 -2.21
CA VAL A 72 -0.82 19.64 -2.58
C VAL A 72 -2.10 18.97 -2.08
N HIS A 73 -2.97 19.78 -1.49
CA HIS A 73 -4.33 19.40 -1.09
C HIS A 73 -5.33 20.11 -1.99
N PHE A 74 -6.29 19.36 -2.54
CA PHE A 74 -7.38 19.92 -3.34
C PHE A 74 -8.68 19.81 -2.57
N SER A 75 -9.35 20.93 -2.32
CA SER A 75 -10.68 20.93 -1.68
C SER A 75 -11.71 20.23 -2.58
N SER A 76 -11.62 20.44 -3.90
CA SER A 76 -12.39 19.71 -4.90
C SER A 76 -11.50 19.30 -6.06
N PRO A 77 -11.10 18.01 -6.14
CA PRO A 77 -10.30 17.50 -7.26
C PRO A 77 -10.98 17.67 -8.61
N ALA A 78 -12.30 17.54 -8.68
CA ALA A 78 -13.06 17.68 -9.93
C ALA A 78 -13.03 19.11 -10.48
N MET A 79 -13.27 20.11 -9.63
CA MET A 79 -13.20 21.53 -10.04
C MET A 79 -11.76 21.94 -10.39
N SER A 80 -10.79 21.48 -9.59
CA SER A 80 -9.37 21.74 -9.84
C SER A 80 -8.92 21.17 -11.18
N ARG A 81 -9.39 19.96 -11.52
CA ARG A 81 -9.15 19.33 -12.83
C ARG A 81 -9.75 20.15 -13.97
N ALA A 82 -11.02 20.54 -13.87
CA ALA A 82 -11.68 21.32 -14.91
C ALA A 82 -10.95 22.64 -15.18
N LYS A 83 -10.48 23.31 -14.12
CA LYS A 83 -9.68 24.53 -14.24
C LYS A 83 -8.29 24.27 -14.83
N ALA A 84 -7.62 23.19 -14.41
CA ALA A 84 -6.26 22.88 -14.85
C ALA A 84 -6.17 22.42 -16.32
N LEU A 85 -7.24 21.81 -16.85
CA LEU A 85 -7.33 21.32 -18.23
C LEU A 85 -7.90 22.37 -19.21
N LYS A 86 -8.28 23.55 -18.73
CA LYS A 86 -8.77 24.61 -19.62
C LYS A 86 -7.62 25.13 -20.48
N THR A 87 -7.74 24.98 -21.80
CA THR A 87 -6.77 25.53 -22.76
C THR A 87 -6.74 27.05 -22.65
N PRO A 88 -5.55 27.67 -22.54
CA PRO A 88 -5.44 29.12 -22.55
C PRO A 88 -5.78 29.68 -23.94
N GLU A 89 -6.33 30.89 -23.99
CA GLU A 89 -6.70 31.56 -25.25
C GLU A 89 -5.48 31.82 -26.15
N SER A 90 -4.28 31.93 -25.56
CA SER A 90 -3.00 32.12 -26.25
C SER A 90 -2.34 30.83 -26.73
N ALA A 91 -3.05 29.69 -26.74
CA ALA A 91 -2.48 28.41 -27.15
C ALA A 91 -2.24 28.36 -28.67
N VAL A 92 -1.12 27.75 -29.09
CA VAL A 92 -0.83 27.50 -30.50
C VAL A 92 -1.74 26.38 -31.02
N PRO A 93 -2.39 26.53 -32.19
CA PRO A 93 -3.24 25.49 -32.77
C PRO A 93 -2.48 24.20 -33.10
N ALA A 94 -3.15 23.06 -32.95
CA ALA A 94 -2.61 21.76 -33.33
C ALA A 94 -2.27 21.71 -34.83
N GLY A 95 -1.16 21.06 -35.17
CA GLY A 95 -0.66 20.97 -36.55
C GLY A 95 0.34 22.07 -36.95
N SER A 96 0.55 23.08 -36.10
CA SER A 96 1.52 24.15 -36.36
C SER A 96 2.96 23.67 -36.17
N TYR A 97 3.86 24.05 -37.08
CA TYR A 97 5.31 23.90 -36.88
C TYR A 97 5.80 24.99 -35.94
N VAL A 98 6.45 24.61 -34.84
CA VAL A 98 6.88 25.54 -33.78
C VAL A 98 8.34 25.31 -33.41
N THR A 99 9.02 26.40 -33.01
CA THR A 99 10.34 26.35 -32.36
C THR A 99 10.17 26.66 -30.88
N LEU A 100 10.61 25.76 -30.00
CA LEU A 100 10.48 25.91 -28.55
C LEU A 100 11.79 26.42 -27.95
N HIS A 101 11.76 27.60 -27.33
CA HIS A 101 12.87 28.14 -26.56
C HIS A 101 12.66 27.81 -25.07
N ILE A 102 13.41 26.83 -24.56
CA ILE A 102 13.31 26.39 -23.16
C ILE A 102 14.46 26.97 -22.35
N GLU A 103 14.13 27.74 -21.32
CA GLU A 103 15.13 28.33 -20.42
C GLU A 103 15.65 27.34 -19.37
N ARG A 104 16.86 27.62 -18.85
CA ARG A 104 17.47 26.93 -17.69
C ARG A 104 17.62 25.41 -17.86
N VAL A 105 17.84 24.95 -19.09
CA VAL A 105 18.20 23.57 -19.37
C VAL A 105 19.66 23.33 -18.94
N PRO A 106 19.96 22.33 -18.09
CA PRO A 106 21.34 22.00 -17.75
C PRO A 106 22.15 21.61 -18.99
N LYS A 107 23.37 22.16 -19.13
CA LYS A 107 24.24 21.90 -20.30
C LYS A 107 24.48 20.41 -20.55
N SER A 108 24.65 19.63 -19.47
CA SER A 108 24.81 18.17 -19.53
C SER A 108 23.61 17.48 -20.17
N LEU A 109 22.40 17.90 -19.80
CA LEU A 109 21.16 17.38 -20.38
C LEU A 109 21.06 17.76 -21.86
N ALA A 110 21.32 19.03 -22.21
CA ALA A 110 21.29 19.50 -23.58
C ALA A 110 22.23 18.71 -24.49
N HIS A 111 23.49 18.49 -24.07
CA HIS A 111 24.45 17.68 -24.82
C HIS A 111 23.98 16.22 -24.97
N SER A 112 23.42 15.62 -23.91
CA SER A 112 22.92 14.24 -23.97
C SER A 112 21.72 14.07 -24.92
N LEU A 113 20.84 15.08 -24.99
CA LEU A 113 19.71 15.10 -25.91
C LEU A 113 20.18 15.27 -27.36
N GLN A 114 21.09 16.21 -27.61
CA GLN A 114 21.69 16.41 -28.93
C GLN A 114 22.37 15.13 -29.44
N ALA A 115 23.19 14.48 -28.61
CA ALA A 115 23.84 13.22 -28.96
C ALA A 115 22.83 12.09 -29.24
N SER A 116 21.74 12.03 -28.46
CA SER A 116 20.68 11.02 -28.64
C SER A 116 19.86 11.23 -29.91
N CYS A 117 19.69 12.48 -30.36
CA CYS A 117 18.99 12.82 -31.60
C CYS A 117 19.89 12.73 -32.84
N ALA A 118 21.22 12.85 -32.69
CA ALA A 118 22.18 12.84 -33.79
C ALA A 118 22.61 11.43 -34.25
N GLY A 119 22.24 10.37 -33.52
CA GLY A 119 22.49 8.99 -33.94
C GLY A 119 21.73 8.65 -35.21
N GLY A 120 22.40 8.03 -36.20
CA GLY A 120 21.77 7.54 -37.43
C GLY A 120 20.67 6.49 -37.19
N MET A 121 20.23 5.79 -38.25
CA MET A 121 19.04 4.92 -38.23
C MET A 121 18.96 3.87 -37.11
N SER A 122 20.08 3.44 -36.51
CA SER A 122 20.12 2.43 -35.43
C SER A 122 20.20 3.01 -34.00
N GLY A 123 20.37 4.33 -33.83
CA GLY A 123 20.63 4.96 -32.53
C GLY A 123 19.74 6.16 -32.19
N TYR A 124 18.86 6.56 -33.11
CA TYR A 124 17.94 7.68 -32.93
C TYR A 124 16.96 7.44 -31.78
N LYS A 125 16.95 8.34 -30.80
CA LYS A 125 15.94 8.36 -29.73
C LYS A 125 15.01 9.55 -29.93
N PRO A 126 13.71 9.34 -30.17
CA PRO A 126 12.79 10.45 -30.40
C PRO A 126 12.66 11.32 -29.15
N LEU A 127 12.79 12.63 -29.32
CA LEU A 127 12.47 13.60 -28.28
C LEU A 127 10.99 13.98 -28.38
N VAL A 128 10.22 13.61 -27.36
CA VAL A 128 8.81 13.99 -27.24
C VAL A 128 8.69 15.03 -26.13
N VAL A 129 8.15 16.20 -26.46
CA VAL A 129 7.90 17.29 -25.51
C VAL A 129 6.40 17.40 -25.29
N GLY A 130 5.99 17.41 -24.02
CA GLY A 130 4.59 17.57 -23.63
C GLY A 130 4.42 18.73 -22.65
N GLY A 131 3.36 19.53 -22.84
CA GLY A 131 2.97 20.55 -21.88
C GLY A 131 2.44 19.93 -20.59
N LEU A 132 2.67 20.59 -19.46
CA LEU A 132 2.11 20.20 -18.17
C LEU A 132 0.87 21.02 -17.87
N ALA A 133 -0.19 20.36 -17.42
CA ALA A 133 -1.37 21.06 -16.94
C ALA A 133 -1.10 21.71 -15.57
N GLY A 134 -1.97 22.63 -15.16
CA GLY A 134 -1.84 23.34 -13.89
C GLY A 134 -1.67 22.36 -12.71
N TYR A 135 -0.75 22.65 -11.79
CA TYR A 135 -0.39 21.80 -10.64
C TYR A 135 0.27 20.46 -10.93
N GLU A 136 0.49 20.05 -12.18
CA GLU A 136 1.14 18.75 -12.45
C GLU A 136 2.64 18.72 -12.11
N ASN A 137 3.23 19.86 -11.77
CA ASN A 137 4.58 19.96 -11.23
C ASN A 137 4.62 19.81 -9.69
N ARG A 138 3.46 19.79 -9.01
CA ARG A 138 3.37 19.69 -7.55
C ARG A 138 3.29 18.23 -7.12
N MET A 139 3.95 17.92 -6.00
CA MET A 139 3.85 16.61 -5.37
C MET A 139 2.51 16.46 -4.64
N GLY A 140 1.84 15.33 -4.83
CA GLY A 140 0.58 14.97 -4.19
C GLY A 140 0.61 13.54 -3.66
N LEU A 141 -0.40 13.17 -2.88
CA LEU A 141 -0.74 11.76 -2.68
C LEU A 141 -1.61 11.31 -3.86
N VAL A 142 -1.04 10.48 -4.73
CA VAL A 142 -1.68 10.03 -5.97
C VAL A 142 -2.09 8.56 -5.83
N HIS A 143 -3.18 8.21 -6.48
CA HIS A 143 -3.77 6.88 -6.45
C HIS A 143 -3.97 6.33 -7.85
N TRP A 144 -3.77 5.02 -7.99
CA TRP A 144 -4.02 4.30 -9.24
C TRP A 144 -4.82 3.05 -8.94
N ARG A 145 -5.88 2.81 -9.72
CA ARG A 145 -6.58 1.52 -9.71
C ARG A 145 -5.78 0.58 -10.61
N VAL A 146 -5.27 -0.50 -10.03
CA VAL A 146 -4.34 -1.41 -10.70
C VAL A 146 -4.82 -2.85 -10.63
N THR A 147 -4.54 -3.60 -11.68
CA THR A 147 -4.72 -5.05 -11.78
C THR A 147 -3.37 -5.69 -12.11
N SER A 148 -3.11 -6.87 -11.55
CA SER A 148 -1.89 -7.62 -11.86
C SER A 148 -1.81 -7.91 -13.36
N TYR A 149 -0.63 -7.72 -13.95
CA TYR A 149 -0.40 -7.99 -15.36
C TYR A 149 -0.04 -9.46 -15.54
N ARG A 150 -0.88 -10.17 -16.31
CA ARG A 150 -0.67 -11.54 -16.85
C ARG A 150 0.20 -12.45 -15.99
N GLY A 151 -0.30 -12.92 -14.84
CA GLY A 151 0.07 -14.21 -14.20
C GLY A 151 1.55 -14.55 -13.96
N GLU A 152 2.50 -13.70 -14.33
CA GLU A 152 3.92 -13.85 -14.14
C GLU A 152 4.22 -13.53 -12.68
N SER A 153 3.89 -14.50 -11.84
CA SER A 153 4.71 -15.20 -10.84
C SER A 153 5.61 -14.40 -9.87
N ASN A 154 5.82 -13.11 -10.08
CA ASN A 154 6.64 -12.26 -9.25
C ASN A 154 5.78 -11.65 -8.16
N SER A 155 6.01 -12.13 -6.94
CA SER A 155 5.41 -11.60 -5.73
C SER A 155 5.85 -10.15 -5.53
N VAL A 156 4.92 -9.19 -5.69
CA VAL A 156 5.19 -7.77 -5.50
C VAL A 156 4.66 -7.33 -4.15
N LYS A 157 5.56 -6.99 -3.23
CA LYS A 157 5.21 -6.56 -1.88
C LYS A 157 4.87 -5.07 -1.88
N SER A 158 3.95 -4.66 -1.02
CA SER A 158 3.74 -3.25 -0.72
C SER A 158 5.05 -2.62 -0.23
N LYS A 159 5.37 -1.42 -0.72
CA LYS A 159 6.62 -0.67 -0.51
C LYS A 159 7.85 -1.18 -1.28
N ASP A 160 7.70 -2.19 -2.13
CA ASP A 160 8.75 -2.52 -3.09
C ASP A 160 8.97 -1.36 -4.06
N THR A 161 10.21 -1.21 -4.53
CA THR A 161 10.55 -0.15 -5.49
C THR A 161 10.09 -0.58 -6.87
N LEU A 162 9.18 0.20 -7.47
CA LEU A 162 8.61 -0.01 -8.79
C LEU A 162 8.81 1.22 -9.65
N VAL A 163 8.91 1.03 -10.96
CA VAL A 163 8.89 2.11 -11.95
C VAL A 163 7.46 2.32 -12.39
N LEU A 164 6.89 3.47 -12.01
CA LEU A 164 5.62 3.95 -12.54
C LEU A 164 5.87 4.59 -13.91
N VAL A 165 5.11 4.15 -14.91
CA VAL A 165 4.99 4.81 -16.21
C VAL A 165 3.57 5.35 -16.31
N GLN A 166 3.43 6.67 -16.41
CA GLN A 166 2.15 7.36 -16.48
C GLN A 166 2.24 8.44 -17.55
N GLY A 167 1.53 8.24 -18.68
CA GLY A 167 1.71 9.08 -19.87
C GLY A 167 3.19 9.11 -20.30
N ALA A 168 3.76 10.32 -20.42
CA ALA A 168 5.17 10.52 -20.74
C ALA A 168 6.12 10.45 -19.53
N ARG A 169 5.60 10.34 -18.30
CA ARG A 169 6.42 10.35 -17.08
C ARG A 169 6.82 8.94 -16.69
N ARG A 170 8.10 8.79 -16.33
CA ARG A 170 8.65 7.57 -15.73
C ARG A 170 9.30 7.94 -14.41
N MET A 171 8.96 7.22 -13.35
CA MET A 171 9.48 7.53 -12.03
C MET A 171 9.52 6.32 -11.11
N GLU A 172 10.49 6.30 -10.21
CA GLU A 172 10.59 5.26 -9.19
C GLU A 172 9.72 5.62 -7.98
N ILE A 173 8.86 4.68 -7.59
CA ILE A 173 7.92 4.81 -6.48
C ILE A 173 7.97 3.59 -5.58
N ARG A 174 7.49 3.74 -4.34
CA ARG A 174 7.26 2.64 -3.39
C ARG A 174 5.79 2.63 -3.00
N PRO A 175 4.90 2.04 -3.83
CA PRO A 175 3.47 2.16 -3.60
C PRO A 175 3.02 1.30 -2.42
N ILE A 176 1.98 1.77 -1.75
CA ILE A 176 1.19 0.96 -0.83
C ILE A 176 -0.05 0.47 -1.55
N PHE A 177 -0.27 -0.84 -1.56
CA PHE A 177 -1.49 -1.43 -2.08
C PHE A 177 -2.60 -1.43 -1.02
N SER A 178 -3.83 -1.16 -1.45
CA SER A 178 -5.00 -1.12 -0.59
C SER A 178 -6.23 -1.65 -1.33
N GLU A 179 -7.25 -2.07 -0.58
CA GLU A 179 -8.52 -2.48 -1.16
C GLU A 179 -9.17 -1.37 -2.01
N ALA A 180 -9.76 -1.76 -3.14
CA ALA A 180 -10.41 -0.84 -4.07
C ALA A 180 -11.87 -0.51 -3.71
N SER A 181 -12.34 -0.91 -2.52
CA SER A 181 -13.72 -0.64 -2.07
C SER A 181 -13.97 0.87 -1.94
N GLU A 182 -15.05 1.33 -2.55
CA GLU A 182 -15.49 2.74 -2.50
C GLU A 182 -16.49 3.01 -1.37
N SER A 183 -16.96 1.94 -0.70
CA SER A 183 -18.00 2.02 0.34
C SER A 183 -17.53 2.57 1.69
N SER A 184 -16.24 2.89 1.84
CA SER A 184 -15.63 3.35 3.09
C SER A 184 -14.42 4.24 2.82
N ASN A 185 -14.19 5.19 3.73
CA ASN A 185 -13.00 6.04 3.73
C ASN A 185 -11.74 5.32 4.25
N ASN A 186 -11.94 4.24 5.01
CA ASN A 186 -10.88 3.38 5.52
C ASN A 186 -10.66 2.22 4.54
N HIS A 187 -9.42 2.06 4.08
CA HIS A 187 -9.04 0.99 3.18
C HIS A 187 -8.01 0.09 3.84
N ARG A 188 -8.25 -1.23 3.86
CA ARG A 188 -7.25 -2.18 4.35
C ARG A 188 -6.05 -2.19 3.41
N MET A 189 -4.85 -2.10 4.00
CA MET A 189 -3.59 -2.31 3.29
C MET A 189 -3.47 -3.77 2.86
N LEU A 190 -3.07 -4.00 1.61
CA LEU A 190 -2.69 -5.32 1.13
C LEU A 190 -1.17 -5.48 1.26
N ARG A 191 -0.71 -6.63 1.76
CA ARG A 191 0.73 -6.91 1.89
C ARG A 191 1.41 -7.11 0.55
N TYR A 192 0.67 -7.67 -0.40
CA TYR A 192 1.11 -7.95 -1.76
C TYR A 192 0.09 -7.42 -2.77
N LEU A 193 0.56 -7.16 -3.99
CA LEU A 193 -0.31 -6.97 -5.15
C LEU A 193 -1.14 -8.26 -5.34
N PRO A 194 -2.49 -8.19 -5.32
CA PRO A 194 -3.30 -9.38 -5.50
C PRO A 194 -3.15 -9.92 -6.93
N GLY A 195 -3.04 -11.24 -7.04
CA GLY A 195 -2.94 -11.92 -8.34
C GLY A 195 -4.23 -11.85 -9.17
N THR A 196 -5.38 -11.67 -8.51
CA THR A 196 -6.70 -11.54 -9.13
C THR A 196 -7.45 -10.31 -8.60
N GLY A 197 -8.33 -9.75 -9.43
CA GLY A 197 -9.09 -8.55 -9.09
C GLY A 197 -8.29 -7.26 -9.20
N SER A 198 -8.86 -6.17 -8.70
CA SER A 198 -8.23 -4.84 -8.70
C SER A 198 -7.94 -4.36 -7.29
N CYS A 199 -6.87 -3.59 -7.14
CA CYS A 199 -6.53 -2.89 -5.91
C CYS A 199 -6.18 -1.43 -6.22
N VAL A 200 -5.95 -0.64 -5.18
CA VAL A 200 -5.49 0.75 -5.32
C VAL A 200 -4.05 0.86 -4.82
N ALA A 201 -3.15 1.23 -5.71
CA ALA A 201 -1.78 1.62 -5.39
C ALA A 201 -1.75 3.11 -5.04
N SER A 202 -1.06 3.48 -3.96
CA SER A 202 -0.92 4.87 -3.52
C SER A 202 0.53 5.22 -3.25
N ALA A 203 1.00 6.36 -3.76
CA ALA A 203 2.36 6.85 -3.54
C ALA A 203 2.40 8.39 -3.58
N TYR A 204 3.47 8.96 -3.00
CA TYR A 204 3.80 10.36 -3.24
C TYR A 204 4.42 10.50 -4.62
N ALA A 205 3.73 11.22 -5.51
CA ALA A 205 4.17 11.47 -6.88
C ALA A 205 3.65 12.85 -7.33
N PRO A 206 4.22 13.44 -8.39
CA PRO A 206 3.63 14.59 -9.04
C PRO A 206 2.18 14.31 -9.41
N VAL A 207 1.31 15.28 -9.20
CA VAL A 207 -0.09 15.17 -9.57
C VAL A 207 -0.20 15.04 -11.08
N THR A 208 -1.11 14.16 -11.52
CA THR A 208 -1.48 14.02 -12.92
C THR A 208 -2.98 14.04 -12.98
N TRP A 209 -3.56 14.81 -13.91
CA TRP A 209 -5.00 14.86 -14.06
C TRP A 209 -5.49 13.63 -14.82
N GLY A 210 -6.12 12.69 -14.11
CA GLY A 210 -6.72 11.49 -14.71
C GLY A 210 -8.00 11.78 -15.52
N PRO A 211 -8.62 10.74 -16.11
CA PRO A 211 -8.11 9.37 -16.17
C PRO A 211 -7.01 9.24 -17.22
N GLY A 212 -5.91 8.58 -16.85
CA GLY A 212 -4.81 8.27 -17.77
C GLY A 212 -4.29 6.87 -17.49
N PRO A 213 -3.94 6.09 -18.54
CA PRO A 213 -3.38 4.75 -18.37
C PRO A 213 -2.03 4.83 -17.66
N MET A 214 -1.74 3.80 -16.89
CA MET A 214 -0.45 3.65 -16.21
C MET A 214 0.04 2.21 -16.30
N LEU A 215 1.36 2.03 -16.17
CA LEU A 215 2.03 0.76 -15.98
C LEU A 215 2.88 0.82 -14.71
N LEU A 216 2.85 -0.24 -13.91
CA LEU A 216 3.86 -0.49 -12.89
C LEU A 216 4.81 -1.54 -13.43
N MET A 217 6.10 -1.23 -13.39
CA MET A 217 7.15 -2.13 -13.83
C MET A 217 8.12 -2.40 -12.69
N GLN A 218 8.67 -3.60 -12.65
CA GLN A 218 9.73 -3.97 -11.72
C GLN A 218 11.06 -4.02 -12.47
N ARG A 219 12.11 -3.46 -11.87
CA ARG A 219 13.47 -3.56 -12.39
C ARG A 219 14.07 -4.90 -11.96
N GLN A 220 14.41 -5.73 -12.93
CA GLN A 220 15.12 -6.98 -12.72
C GLN A 220 16.59 -6.73 -12.39
N LYS A 221 17.27 -7.73 -11.81
CA LYS A 221 18.72 -7.63 -11.53
C LYS A 221 19.55 -7.38 -12.81
N SER A 222 19.08 -7.85 -13.97
CA SER A 222 19.66 -7.58 -15.29
C SER A 222 19.50 -6.13 -15.78
N GLY A 223 18.75 -5.29 -15.06
CA GLY A 223 18.39 -3.93 -15.46
C GLY A 223 17.14 -3.84 -16.34
N ALA A 224 16.65 -4.96 -16.87
CA ALA A 224 15.42 -5.04 -17.66
C ALA A 224 14.19 -4.65 -16.82
N LEU A 225 13.19 -4.04 -17.47
CA LEU A 225 11.92 -3.66 -16.83
C LEU A 225 10.83 -4.66 -17.24
N THR A 226 10.20 -5.30 -16.26
CA THR A 226 9.07 -6.22 -16.48
C THR A 226 7.78 -5.59 -15.98
N VAL A 227 6.72 -5.62 -16.78
CA VAL A 227 5.41 -5.09 -16.37
C VAL A 227 4.81 -6.00 -15.29
N VAL A 228 4.45 -5.43 -14.15
CA VAL A 228 3.83 -6.18 -13.03
C VAL A 228 2.36 -5.84 -12.84
N ALA A 229 1.94 -4.63 -13.19
CA ALA A 229 0.54 -4.23 -13.12
C ALA A 229 0.20 -3.18 -14.16
N VAL A 230 -1.06 -3.19 -14.56
CA VAL A 230 -1.67 -2.22 -15.47
C VAL A 230 -2.85 -1.55 -14.78
N GLY A 231 -3.22 -0.36 -15.20
CA GLY A 231 -4.23 0.37 -14.47
C GLY A 231 -4.52 1.76 -15.01
N SER A 232 -5.27 2.50 -14.21
CA SER A 232 -5.68 3.86 -14.51
C SER A 232 -5.51 4.77 -13.29
N THR A 233 -5.26 6.04 -13.59
CA THR A 233 -5.09 7.10 -12.60
C THR A 233 -6.44 7.47 -11.98
N LEU A 234 -6.52 7.47 -10.66
CA LEU A 234 -7.66 7.98 -9.91
C LEU A 234 -7.45 9.47 -9.57
N PRO A 235 -8.53 10.22 -9.26
CA PRO A 235 -8.39 11.59 -8.79
C PRO A 235 -7.47 11.69 -7.56
N PRO A 236 -6.60 12.71 -7.47
CA PRO A 236 -5.73 12.90 -6.32
C PRO A 236 -6.57 13.13 -5.05
N ASN A 237 -6.24 12.41 -3.97
CA ASN A 237 -6.98 12.51 -2.70
C ASN A 237 -6.04 12.32 -1.49
N ALA A 238 -5.54 13.42 -0.95
CA ALA A 238 -4.68 13.40 0.24
C ALA A 238 -5.33 12.78 1.49
N ASN A 239 -6.68 12.71 1.53
CA ASN A 239 -7.43 12.26 2.69
C ASN A 239 -7.75 10.76 2.66
N ARG A 240 -7.34 10.01 1.63
CA ARG A 240 -7.55 8.55 1.58
C ARG A 240 -6.81 7.86 2.72
N ILE A 241 -7.54 7.12 3.55
CA ILE A 241 -6.98 6.47 4.74
C ILE A 241 -6.64 5.01 4.42
N ILE A 242 -5.36 4.65 4.54
CA ILE A 242 -4.89 3.28 4.37
C ILE A 242 -4.48 2.73 5.73
N LEU A 243 -5.11 1.63 6.15
CA LEU A 243 -4.92 1.02 7.46
C LEU A 243 -4.24 -0.35 7.31
N LYS A 244 -3.08 -0.49 7.93
CA LYS A 244 -2.43 -1.78 8.14
C LYS A 244 -3.12 -2.50 9.28
N ARG A 245 -3.69 -3.67 8.96
CA ARG A 245 -4.25 -4.59 9.94
C ARG A 245 -3.14 -5.55 10.43
N ILE A 246 -3.22 -5.92 11.69
CA ILE A 246 -2.59 -7.11 12.26
C ILE A 246 -3.65 -7.89 13.03
N VAL A 247 -3.50 -9.21 13.05
CA VAL A 247 -4.39 -10.11 13.78
C VAL A 247 -3.54 -10.86 14.80
N LEU A 248 -3.87 -10.69 16.08
CA LEU A 248 -3.29 -11.49 17.16
C LEU A 248 -4.18 -12.71 17.36
N SER A 249 -3.59 -13.90 17.35
CA SER A 249 -4.30 -15.16 17.51
C SER A 249 -4.11 -15.75 18.90
N GLY A 250 -5.11 -16.47 19.38
CA GLY A 250 -5.11 -17.15 20.67
C GLY A 250 -5.97 -18.40 20.64
N LEU A 251 -5.65 -19.35 21.51
CA LEU A 251 -6.31 -20.65 21.53
C LEU A 251 -7.22 -20.77 22.76
N PRO A 252 -8.47 -21.28 22.59
CA PRO A 252 -9.32 -21.68 23.69
C PRO A 252 -8.66 -22.80 24.52
N PHE A 253 -8.67 -22.65 25.85
CA PHE A 253 -8.17 -23.65 26.77
C PHE A 253 -9.31 -24.33 27.55
N LYS A 254 -10.02 -23.56 28.39
CA LYS A 254 -11.19 -24.04 29.14
C LYS A 254 -12.44 -23.31 28.67
N ILE A 255 -13.49 -24.05 28.32
CA ILE A 255 -14.75 -23.49 27.80
C ILE A 255 -15.87 -23.87 28.76
N HIS A 256 -16.71 -22.90 29.12
CA HIS A 256 -17.89 -23.11 29.94
C HIS A 256 -19.03 -22.21 29.44
N LYS A 257 -20.02 -22.82 28.76
CA LYS A 257 -21.12 -22.11 28.10
C LYS A 257 -20.55 -21.04 27.15
N ARG A 258 -20.84 -19.76 27.41
CA ARG A 258 -20.33 -18.59 26.64
C ARG A 258 -19.00 -18.03 27.13
N LYS A 259 -18.45 -18.56 28.23
CA LYS A 259 -17.17 -18.09 28.81
C LYS A 259 -16.06 -19.02 28.36
N ALA A 260 -14.92 -18.46 27.98
CA ALA A 260 -13.74 -19.25 27.66
C ALA A 260 -12.48 -18.61 28.25
N THR A 261 -11.53 -19.45 28.64
CA THR A 261 -10.16 -19.05 28.98
C THR A 261 -9.31 -19.19 27.72
N ILE A 262 -8.68 -18.10 27.29
CA ILE A 262 -7.84 -18.04 26.09
C ILE A 262 -6.38 -17.97 26.52
N ARG A 263 -5.51 -18.69 25.80
CA ARG A 263 -4.05 -18.71 26.00
C ARG A 263 -3.32 -18.33 24.70
N PHE A 264 -2.03 -18.01 24.83
CA PHE A 264 -1.08 -17.72 23.75
C PHE A 264 -1.36 -16.46 22.91
N MET A 265 -2.38 -15.66 23.23
CA MET A 265 -2.57 -14.35 22.58
C MET A 265 -1.66 -13.27 23.19
N PHE A 266 -1.43 -13.33 24.50
CA PHE A 266 -0.56 -12.44 25.25
C PHE A 266 0.25 -13.25 26.24
N TYR A 267 1.34 -12.67 26.73
CA TYR A 267 2.20 -13.29 27.76
C TYR A 267 2.17 -12.55 29.09
N ASN A 268 1.67 -11.30 29.11
CA ASN A 268 1.61 -10.46 30.31
C ASN A 268 0.17 -10.03 30.65
N PRO A 269 -0.21 -9.98 31.94
CA PRO A 269 -1.55 -9.53 32.37
C PRO A 269 -1.80 -8.05 32.10
N GLU A 270 -0.75 -7.23 32.04
CA GLU A 270 -0.84 -5.80 31.73
C GLU A 270 -1.24 -5.56 30.26
N ASP A 271 -0.75 -6.39 29.35
CA ASP A 271 -1.11 -6.31 27.94
C ASP A 271 -2.59 -6.65 27.75
N ILE A 272 -3.11 -7.65 28.48
CA ILE A 272 -4.54 -7.98 28.48
C ILE A 272 -5.38 -6.80 28.98
N ARG A 273 -4.93 -6.11 30.04
CA ARG A 273 -5.64 -4.92 30.56
C ARG A 273 -5.62 -3.78 29.54
N TRP A 274 -4.49 -3.56 28.86
CA TRP A 274 -4.35 -2.55 27.81
C TRP A 274 -5.32 -2.79 26.64
N PHE A 275 -5.41 -4.03 26.16
CA PHE A 275 -6.26 -4.40 25.02
C PHE A 275 -7.70 -4.80 25.40
N LYS A 276 -8.10 -4.62 26.67
CA LYS A 276 -9.41 -5.07 27.18
C LYS A 276 -10.61 -4.50 26.40
N ALA A 277 -10.48 -3.29 25.88
CA ALA A 277 -11.53 -2.61 25.14
C ALA A 277 -11.70 -3.11 23.69
N VAL A 278 -10.78 -3.94 23.19
CA VAL A 278 -10.81 -4.43 21.80
C VAL A 278 -11.73 -5.64 21.70
N GLU A 279 -12.59 -5.64 20.68
CA GLU A 279 -13.48 -6.76 20.37
C GLU A 279 -12.68 -7.97 19.85
N LEU A 280 -13.00 -9.14 20.38
CA LEU A 280 -12.51 -10.43 19.90
C LEU A 280 -13.48 -10.98 18.87
N TRP A 281 -12.96 -11.69 17.89
CA TRP A 281 -13.74 -12.48 16.96
C TRP A 281 -13.11 -13.85 16.79
N THR A 282 -13.84 -14.83 16.25
CA THR A 282 -13.30 -16.16 16.01
C THR A 282 -13.40 -16.56 14.55
N LYS A 283 -12.54 -17.47 14.08
CA LYS A 283 -12.56 -17.92 12.67
C LYS A 283 -13.91 -18.55 12.28
N PHE A 284 -14.64 -19.09 13.26
CA PHE A 284 -16.01 -19.59 13.10
C PHE A 284 -17.11 -18.53 13.32
N GLY A 285 -16.76 -17.23 13.27
CA GLY A 285 -17.73 -16.13 13.20
C GLY A 285 -18.34 -15.71 14.54
N ARG A 286 -17.78 -16.12 15.69
CA ARG A 286 -18.23 -15.66 17.00
C ARG A 286 -17.60 -14.32 17.36
N ARG A 287 -18.27 -13.56 18.22
CA ARG A 287 -17.78 -12.27 18.72
C ARG A 287 -17.73 -12.27 20.23
N GLY A 288 -16.73 -11.63 20.80
CA GLY A 288 -16.52 -11.64 22.24
C GLY A 288 -15.74 -10.45 22.77
N ILE A 289 -15.65 -10.40 24.09
CA ILE A 289 -14.92 -9.36 24.82
C ILE A 289 -14.10 -9.96 25.94
N ILE A 290 -12.97 -9.31 26.22
CA ILE A 290 -12.08 -9.66 27.33
C ILE A 290 -12.75 -9.21 28.65
N ARG A 291 -12.74 -10.10 29.65
CA ARG A 291 -13.27 -9.81 30.99
C ARG A 291 -12.15 -9.46 31.95
N GLU A 292 -11.24 -10.41 32.16
CA GLU A 292 -10.20 -10.31 33.18
C GLU A 292 -8.96 -11.13 32.76
N PRO A 293 -7.74 -10.66 33.08
CA PRO A 293 -6.55 -11.50 33.03
C PRO A 293 -6.60 -12.58 34.12
N LEU A 294 -5.95 -13.70 33.87
CA LEU A 294 -5.81 -14.82 34.79
C LEU A 294 -4.33 -15.11 35.01
N GLY A 295 -3.88 -15.04 36.26
CA GLY A 295 -2.48 -15.30 36.63
C GLY A 295 -1.47 -14.33 36.00
N THR A 296 -0.24 -14.79 35.85
CA THR A 296 0.92 -14.00 35.40
C THR A 296 1.33 -14.29 33.95
N HIS A 297 0.89 -15.41 33.38
CA HIS A 297 1.36 -15.91 32.07
C HIS A 297 0.46 -15.54 30.87
N GLY A 298 -0.29 -14.44 30.97
CA GLY A 298 -1.08 -13.94 29.83
C GLY A 298 -2.32 -14.77 29.47
N TYR A 299 -2.84 -15.58 30.40
CA TYR A 299 -4.16 -16.19 30.25
C TYR A 299 -5.23 -15.13 30.45
N MET A 300 -6.32 -15.21 29.69
CA MET A 300 -7.43 -14.28 29.84
C MET A 300 -8.78 -14.97 29.77
N LYS A 301 -9.75 -14.45 30.50
CA LYS A 301 -11.14 -14.87 30.41
C LYS A 301 -11.88 -13.98 29.43
N ALA A 302 -12.52 -14.59 28.45
CA ALA A 302 -13.36 -13.92 27.47
C ALA A 302 -14.80 -14.41 27.56
N THR A 303 -15.74 -13.57 27.15
CA THR A 303 -17.15 -13.94 26.97
C THR A 303 -17.55 -13.71 25.53
N PHE A 304 -18.21 -14.70 24.95
CA PHE A 304 -18.67 -14.68 23.55
C PHE A 304 -20.19 -14.62 23.45
N ASP A 305 -20.67 -14.23 22.29
CA ASP A 305 -22.07 -14.24 21.88
C ASP A 305 -22.63 -15.66 21.73
N SER A 306 -21.82 -16.68 21.53
CA SER A 306 -22.25 -18.09 21.58
C SER A 306 -21.13 -18.96 22.14
N PRO A 307 -21.43 -20.21 22.57
CA PRO A 307 -20.39 -21.18 22.87
C PRO A 307 -19.43 -21.34 21.69
N ILE A 308 -18.12 -21.34 21.98
CA ILE A 308 -17.06 -21.60 21.01
C ILE A 308 -16.58 -23.06 21.12
N ALA A 309 -15.91 -23.57 20.08
CA ALA A 309 -15.33 -24.91 20.10
C ALA A 309 -13.86 -24.89 20.54
N HIS A 310 -13.32 -26.03 21.00
CA HIS A 310 -11.91 -26.15 21.38
C HIS A 310 -10.94 -25.97 20.21
N HIS A 311 -11.35 -26.33 18.99
CA HIS A 311 -10.57 -26.15 17.76
C HIS A 311 -10.77 -24.77 17.12
N ASP A 312 -11.54 -23.88 17.76
CA ASP A 312 -11.69 -22.51 17.28
C ASP A 312 -10.40 -21.71 17.53
N THR A 313 -10.15 -20.69 16.71
CA THR A 313 -9.07 -19.72 16.91
C THR A 313 -9.69 -18.37 17.23
N VAL A 314 -9.33 -17.82 18.39
CA VAL A 314 -9.75 -16.48 18.81
C VAL A 314 -8.78 -15.46 18.27
N CYS A 315 -9.30 -14.41 17.66
CA CYS A 315 -8.56 -13.39 16.95
C CYS A 315 -8.88 -12.01 17.51
N MET A 316 -7.88 -11.13 17.50
CA MET A 316 -8.01 -9.70 17.80
C MET A 316 -7.45 -8.89 16.65
N SER A 317 -8.27 -8.04 16.04
CA SER A 317 -7.86 -7.18 14.93
C SER A 317 -7.42 -5.80 15.44
N LEU A 318 -6.18 -5.44 15.15
CA LEU A 318 -5.63 -4.12 15.47
C LEU A 318 -5.24 -3.39 14.17
N TYR A 319 -5.43 -2.07 14.16
CA TYR A 319 -5.24 -1.23 12.97
C TYR A 319 -4.32 -0.06 13.25
N LYS A 320 -3.48 0.28 12.26
CA LYS A 320 -2.63 1.46 12.26
C LYS A 320 -2.64 2.11 10.88
N ARG A 321 -2.74 3.44 10.83
CA ARG A 321 -2.60 4.17 9.56
C ARG A 321 -1.18 4.10 9.03
N VAL A 322 -1.08 3.82 7.75
CA VAL A 322 0.18 3.78 6.99
C VAL A 322 0.16 4.82 5.89
N PHE A 323 1.33 5.38 5.65
CA PHE A 323 1.58 6.37 4.60
C PHE A 323 2.65 5.82 3.65
N PRO A 324 2.58 6.14 2.35
CA PRO A 324 3.57 5.70 1.37
C PRO A 324 5.01 6.10 1.70
#